data_AF-A0A6I8P1T5-F1
#
_entry.id   AF-A0A6I8P1T5-F1
#
_cell.length_a   1.000
_cell.length_b   1.000
_cell.length_c   1.000
_cell.angle_alpha   90.00
_cell.angle_beta   90.00
_cell.angle_gamma   90.00
#
_symmetry.space_group_name_H-M   'P 1'
#
loop_
_entity.id
_entity.type
_entity.pdbx_description
1 polymer ?
#
loop_
_entity_poly.entity_id
_entity_poly.type
_entity_poly.pdbx_seq_one_letter_code
_entity_poly.pdbx_strand_id
1 'polypeptide(L)'
;LKPLKATSYHLLHLVVITRLTPVSVSVCRLCRQEAGDPEKLGEFMQKDNLNLHYFCLILSSGLPQRGEDDNGFHGFLPEDIKKEVTRASKKQYAHSSAVHFFKCPQCNNREEFHEEMLRMGIHIPDRDASWELEPGAFSGLYQQYQHCDSQICLYDRGRNNFADDGEWTLILCNSCGSQGTHKACSFLQSHCTEWECGECSAANVAAGRTERQDVWSLVLESRRNEELIGGKEASCANEISEIWGQHYLVVGVDWGVGFIVHHHQWYLLITYSVCRALY
;
A
#
# COMPACT_ATOMS: atom_id res chain seq x y z
N LEU A 1 -30.53 60.44 5.14
CA LEU A 1 -30.40 59.55 6.32
C LEU A 1 -30.60 58.12 5.85
N LYS A 2 -29.78 57.21 6.39
CA LYS A 2 -29.26 55.99 5.74
C LYS A 2 -30.31 54.87 5.58
N PRO A 3 -30.22 54.03 4.53
CA PRO A 3 -30.90 52.75 4.49
C PRO A 3 -30.36 51.81 5.58
N LEU A 4 -31.25 50.96 6.09
CA LEU A 4 -31.04 49.99 7.16
C LEU A 4 -29.84 49.07 6.88
N LYS A 5 -29.03 48.83 7.93
CA LYS A 5 -27.88 47.92 7.91
C LYS A 5 -28.36 46.49 7.67
N ALA A 6 -27.76 45.81 6.68
CA ALA A 6 -27.85 44.37 6.54
C ALA A 6 -27.23 43.71 7.79
N THR A 7 -27.99 42.83 8.44
CA THR A 7 -27.52 41.94 9.50
C THR A 7 -26.62 40.86 8.88
N SER A 8 -25.39 40.73 9.40
CA SER A 8 -24.45 39.67 9.04
C SER A 8 -24.95 38.32 9.53
N TYR A 9 -25.04 37.33 8.65
CA TYR A 9 -25.23 35.92 9.01
C TYR A 9 -23.85 35.26 9.08
N HIS A 10 -23.47 34.68 10.21
CA HIS A 10 -22.28 33.83 10.28
C HIS A 10 -22.68 32.36 10.10
N LEU A 11 -22.27 31.77 8.97
CA LEU A 11 -22.31 30.33 8.74
C LEU A 11 -21.20 29.67 9.58
N LEU A 12 -21.57 28.84 10.56
CA LEU A 12 -20.63 27.94 11.23
C LEU A 12 -20.60 26.63 10.45
N HIS A 13 -19.47 26.34 9.81
CA HIS A 13 -19.18 25.04 9.21
C HIS A 13 -18.67 24.09 10.29
N LEU A 14 -19.43 23.03 10.60
CA LEU A 14 -18.96 21.95 11.47
C LEU A 14 -18.38 20.84 10.61
N VAL A 15 -17.10 20.53 10.82
CA VAL A 15 -16.39 19.42 10.15
C VAL A 15 -16.26 18.26 11.12
N VAL A 16 -16.92 17.14 10.82
CA VAL A 16 -16.76 15.90 11.59
C VAL A 16 -15.80 15.00 10.82
N ILE A 17 -14.65 14.71 11.42
CA ILE A 17 -13.64 13.80 10.88
C ILE A 17 -13.74 12.47 11.62
N THR A 18 -14.19 11.43 10.92
CA THR A 18 -14.19 10.07 11.48
C THR A 18 -13.08 9.24 10.85
N ARG A 19 -12.27 8.61 11.70
CA ARG A 19 -11.21 7.69 11.26
C ARG A 19 -11.87 6.42 10.75
N LEU A 20 -11.71 6.12 9.47
CA LEU A 20 -12.13 4.85 8.92
C LEU A 20 -11.08 3.80 9.28
N THR A 21 -11.37 2.96 10.26
CA THR A 21 -10.51 1.80 10.54
C THR A 21 -10.70 0.78 9.41
N PRO A 22 -9.64 0.30 8.75
CA PRO A 22 -9.78 -0.80 7.80
C PRO A 22 -10.40 -1.99 8.54
N VAL A 23 -11.47 -2.56 7.98
CA VAL A 23 -12.09 -3.78 8.48
C VAL A 23 -11.01 -4.86 8.43
N SER A 24 -10.53 -5.30 9.59
CA SER A 24 -9.56 -6.38 9.66
C SER A 24 -10.29 -7.68 9.29
N VAL A 25 -10.17 -8.09 8.03
CA VAL A 25 -10.70 -9.38 7.57
C VAL A 25 -9.94 -10.51 8.27
N SER A 26 -10.68 -11.33 9.02
CA SER A 26 -10.13 -12.49 9.71
C SER A 26 -9.99 -13.65 8.73
N VAL A 27 -8.76 -14.11 8.50
CA VAL A 27 -8.46 -15.26 7.63
C VAL A 27 -8.16 -16.51 8.43
N CYS A 28 -8.46 -17.67 7.83
CA CYS A 28 -8.11 -18.97 8.36
C CYS A 28 -6.59 -19.15 8.44
N ARG A 29 -6.08 -19.65 9.57
CA ARG A 29 -4.64 -19.84 9.77
C ARG A 29 -4.05 -21.01 8.95
N LEU A 30 -4.86 -21.96 8.52
CA LEU A 30 -4.41 -23.13 7.75
C LEU A 30 -4.42 -22.87 6.23
N CYS A 31 -5.52 -22.35 5.67
CA CYS A 31 -5.64 -22.13 4.22
C CYS A 31 -5.44 -20.67 3.77
N ARG A 32 -5.32 -19.71 4.70
CA ARG A 32 -5.16 -18.26 4.44
C ARG A 32 -6.32 -17.58 3.71
N GLN A 33 -7.48 -18.24 3.59
CA GLN A 33 -8.69 -17.68 3.01
C GLN A 33 -9.60 -17.09 4.10
N GLU A 34 -10.42 -16.12 3.74
CA GLU A 34 -11.56 -15.65 4.55
C GLU A 34 -12.58 -16.78 4.78
N ALA A 35 -13.59 -16.54 5.62
CA ALA A 35 -14.59 -17.53 6.02
C ALA A 35 -15.25 -18.29 4.83
N GLY A 36 -15.43 -17.59 3.70
CA GLY A 36 -15.93 -18.18 2.47
C GLY A 36 -17.29 -18.86 2.63
N ASP A 37 -17.49 -19.93 1.85
CA ASP A 37 -18.72 -20.71 1.81
C ASP A 37 -18.66 -21.87 2.83
N PRO A 38 -19.54 -21.89 3.86
CA PRO A 38 -19.55 -22.93 4.89
C PRO A 38 -19.78 -24.34 4.36
N GLU A 39 -20.42 -24.51 3.19
CA GLU A 39 -20.61 -25.85 2.60
C GLU A 39 -19.30 -26.43 2.06
N LYS A 40 -18.36 -25.56 1.67
CA LYS A 40 -17.05 -25.95 1.10
C LYS A 40 -15.94 -26.01 2.12
N LEU A 41 -15.99 -25.14 3.12
CA LEU A 41 -14.92 -24.95 4.10
C LEU A 41 -15.32 -25.39 5.52
N GLY A 42 -16.61 -25.64 5.75
CA GLY A 42 -17.16 -25.88 7.07
C GLY A 42 -17.32 -24.58 7.85
N GLU A 43 -17.79 -24.70 9.10
CA GLU A 43 -17.97 -23.56 10.00
C GLU A 43 -16.65 -22.79 10.22
N PHE A 44 -16.74 -21.46 10.19
CA PHE A 44 -15.62 -20.58 10.50
C PHE A 44 -15.59 -20.29 12.00
N MET A 45 -14.61 -20.87 12.69
CA MET A 45 -14.48 -20.78 14.14
C MET A 45 -13.42 -19.75 14.54
N GLN A 46 -13.70 -18.96 15.57
CA GLN A 46 -12.77 -17.99 16.14
C GLN A 46 -12.67 -18.17 17.66
N LYS A 47 -11.46 -18.49 18.15
CA LYS A 47 -11.17 -18.70 19.57
C LYS A 47 -9.68 -18.50 19.83
N ASP A 48 -9.31 -17.95 20.98
CA ASP A 48 -7.90 -17.83 21.43
C ASP A 48 -6.94 -17.23 20.38
N ASN A 49 -7.36 -16.18 19.67
CA ASN A 49 -6.64 -15.53 18.56
C ASN A 49 -6.34 -16.41 17.34
N LEU A 50 -7.01 -17.55 17.23
CA LEU A 50 -6.99 -18.43 16.07
C LEU A 50 -8.34 -18.36 15.35
N ASN A 51 -8.28 -18.27 14.02
CA ASN A 51 -9.45 -18.36 13.16
C ASN A 51 -9.22 -19.54 12.20
N LEU A 52 -10.18 -20.45 12.12
CA LEU A 52 -10.01 -21.74 11.44
C LEU A 52 -11.32 -22.15 10.77
N HIS A 53 -11.20 -22.75 9.58
CA HIS A 53 -12.29 -23.47 8.95
C HIS A 53 -12.36 -24.88 9.56
N TYR A 54 -13.57 -25.35 9.88
CA TYR A 54 -13.76 -26.69 10.43
C TYR A 54 -13.20 -27.78 9.51
N PHE A 55 -13.43 -27.71 8.19
CA PHE A 55 -12.88 -28.71 7.27
C PHE A 55 -11.36 -28.62 7.14
N CYS A 56 -10.76 -27.43 7.28
CA CYS A 56 -9.30 -27.34 7.36
C CYS A 56 -8.77 -28.05 8.61
N LEU A 57 -9.50 -27.98 9.72
CA LEU A 57 -9.13 -28.63 10.98
C LEU A 57 -9.14 -30.15 10.84
N ILE A 58 -10.27 -30.74 10.40
CA ILE A 58 -10.45 -32.19 10.35
C ILE A 58 -9.71 -32.87 9.18
N LEU A 59 -9.41 -32.14 8.10
CA LEU A 59 -8.67 -32.67 6.93
C LEU A 59 -7.16 -32.40 7.01
N SER A 60 -6.68 -31.75 8.08
CA SER A 60 -5.24 -31.51 8.27
C SER A 60 -4.51 -32.81 8.56
N SER A 61 -3.65 -33.23 7.64
CA SER A 61 -3.02 -34.56 7.66
C SER A 61 -2.01 -34.77 8.80
N GLY A 62 -1.59 -33.72 9.52
CA GLY A 62 -0.61 -33.79 10.60
C GLY A 62 -1.15 -33.31 11.95
N LEU A 63 -2.46 -33.10 12.08
CA LEU A 63 -3.06 -32.50 13.26
C LEU A 63 -3.74 -33.57 14.15
N PRO A 64 -3.21 -33.87 15.34
CA PRO A 64 -3.85 -34.80 16.27
C PRO A 64 -5.04 -34.17 17.01
N GLN A 65 -6.14 -34.91 17.11
CA GLN A 65 -7.27 -34.61 18.00
C GLN A 65 -7.10 -35.42 19.28
N ARG A 66 -6.57 -34.79 20.34
CA ARG A 66 -6.25 -35.48 21.60
C ARG A 66 -6.82 -34.84 22.86
N GLY A 67 -7.52 -33.71 22.72
CA GLY A 67 -8.30 -33.09 23.77
C GLY A 67 -9.70 -33.69 23.86
N GLU A 68 -10.41 -33.37 24.93
CA GLU A 68 -11.85 -33.60 25.10
C GLU A 68 -12.66 -32.68 24.18
N ASP A 69 -13.91 -33.02 23.88
CA ASP A 69 -14.74 -32.34 22.87
C ASP A 69 -14.89 -30.82 23.12
N ASP A 70 -14.89 -30.43 24.39
CA ASP A 70 -15.03 -29.07 24.90
C ASP A 70 -13.69 -28.31 25.03
N ASN A 71 -12.56 -29.02 24.87
CA ASN A 71 -11.22 -28.44 24.92
C ASN A 71 -10.77 -27.95 23.55
N GLY A 72 -10.23 -26.72 23.49
CA GLY A 72 -9.71 -26.14 22.25
C GLY A 72 -10.79 -25.95 21.18
N PHE A 73 -10.53 -26.49 19.99
CA PHE A 73 -11.47 -26.51 18.85
C PHE A 73 -11.95 -27.95 18.65
N HIS A 74 -13.07 -28.37 19.25
CA HIS A 74 -13.57 -29.75 19.15
C HIS A 74 -12.50 -30.82 19.51
N GLY A 75 -11.78 -30.66 20.62
CA GLY A 75 -10.69 -31.57 21.01
C GLY A 75 -9.36 -31.38 20.29
N PHE A 76 -9.27 -30.43 19.35
CA PHE A 76 -8.00 -30.01 18.76
C PHE A 76 -7.34 -28.91 19.61
N LEU A 77 -6.13 -29.19 20.09
CA LEU A 77 -5.43 -28.30 21.00
C LEU A 77 -4.76 -27.14 20.23
N PRO A 78 -4.85 -25.88 20.72
CA PRO A 78 -4.23 -24.72 20.08
C PRO A 78 -2.73 -24.90 19.77
N GLU A 79 -1.98 -25.60 20.62
CA GLU A 79 -0.55 -25.82 20.39
C GLU A 79 -0.25 -26.77 19.24
N ASP A 80 -1.10 -27.77 19.01
CA ASP A 80 -0.95 -28.66 17.85
C ASP A 80 -1.39 -27.94 16.58
N ILE A 81 -2.43 -27.10 16.66
CA ILE A 81 -2.88 -26.26 15.55
C ILE A 81 -1.74 -25.33 15.10
N LYS A 82 -1.04 -24.65 16.02
CA LYS A 82 0.11 -23.80 15.67
C LYS A 82 1.23 -24.57 14.99
N LYS A 83 1.52 -25.80 15.43
CA LYS A 83 2.50 -26.69 14.79
C LYS A 83 2.06 -27.07 13.38
N GLU A 84 0.79 -27.41 13.20
CA GLU A 84 0.25 -27.76 11.89
C GLU A 84 0.23 -26.57 10.93
N VAL A 85 -0.12 -25.36 11.40
CA VAL A 85 -0.01 -24.13 10.61
C VAL A 85 1.41 -23.91 10.11
N THR A 86 2.41 -24.16 10.96
CA THR A 86 3.83 -24.08 10.58
C THR A 86 4.19 -25.15 9.55
N ARG A 87 3.72 -26.39 9.73
CA ARG A 87 3.96 -27.50 8.79
C ARG A 87 3.28 -27.25 7.45
N ALA A 88 2.04 -26.79 7.43
CA ALA A 88 1.29 -26.43 6.24
C ALA A 88 1.99 -25.31 5.44
N SER A 89 2.55 -24.31 6.13
CA SER A 89 3.34 -23.26 5.50
C SER A 89 4.60 -23.81 4.80
N LYS A 90 5.32 -24.73 5.46
CA LYS A 90 6.46 -25.44 4.85
C LYS A 90 6.05 -26.32 3.67
N LYS A 91 4.90 -26.99 3.75
CA LYS A 91 4.34 -27.79 2.66
C LYS A 91 3.99 -26.94 1.45
N GLN A 92 3.38 -25.77 1.66
CA GLN A 92 3.10 -24.82 0.58
C GLN A 92 4.40 -24.33 -0.07
N TYR A 93 5.40 -23.97 0.74
CA TYR A 93 6.72 -23.55 0.25
C TYR A 93 7.42 -24.66 -0.56
N ALA A 94 7.37 -25.91 -0.11
CA ALA A 94 7.90 -27.06 -0.85
C ALA A 94 7.18 -27.25 -2.19
N HIS A 95 5.85 -27.18 -2.18
CA HIS A 95 5.03 -27.37 -3.36
C HIS A 95 5.27 -26.28 -4.42
N SER A 96 5.42 -25.01 -4.00
CA SER A 96 5.63 -23.88 -4.91
C SER A 96 7.06 -23.81 -5.43
N SER A 97 8.06 -24.17 -4.61
CA SER A 97 9.48 -23.99 -4.95
C SER A 97 10.14 -25.21 -5.56
N ALA A 98 9.53 -26.39 -5.34
CA ALA A 98 10.02 -27.67 -5.79
C ALA A 98 11.49 -27.94 -5.39
N VAL A 99 12.04 -29.07 -5.84
CA VAL A 99 13.33 -29.57 -5.36
C VAL A 99 14.50 -28.60 -5.57
N HIS A 100 14.48 -27.79 -6.63
CA HIS A 100 15.59 -26.92 -7.01
C HIS A 100 15.70 -25.65 -6.15
N PHE A 101 14.58 -25.05 -5.77
CA PHE A 101 14.55 -23.77 -5.04
C PHE A 101 14.12 -23.90 -3.57
N PHE A 102 13.66 -25.09 -3.15
CA PHE A 102 13.31 -25.36 -1.77
C PHE A 102 14.56 -25.53 -0.92
N LYS A 103 14.78 -24.63 0.04
CA LYS A 103 15.96 -24.62 0.94
C LYS A 103 15.63 -23.86 2.20
N CYS A 104 16.40 -24.02 3.27
CA CYS A 104 16.15 -23.33 4.53
C CYS A 104 16.18 -21.80 4.32
N PRO A 105 15.10 -21.05 4.62
CA PRO A 105 15.10 -19.59 4.46
C PRO A 105 16.07 -18.86 5.38
N GLN A 106 16.54 -19.50 6.45
CA GLN A 106 17.40 -18.87 7.47
C GLN A 106 18.89 -19.06 7.16
N CYS A 107 19.30 -20.24 6.71
CA CYS A 107 20.71 -20.59 6.50
C CYS A 107 21.03 -21.07 5.09
N ASN A 108 20.05 -21.11 4.20
CA ASN A 108 20.18 -21.59 2.81
C ASN A 108 20.64 -23.07 2.69
N ASN A 109 20.68 -23.83 3.79
CA ASN A 109 20.96 -25.26 3.79
C ASN A 109 19.85 -26.01 3.05
N ARG A 110 20.24 -26.90 2.14
CA ARG A 110 19.33 -27.72 1.34
C ARG A 110 19.22 -29.14 1.89
N GLU A 111 20.35 -29.80 2.17
CA GLU A 111 20.40 -31.24 2.50
C GLU A 111 19.68 -31.57 3.81
N GLU A 112 20.14 -31.03 4.95
CA GLU A 112 19.52 -31.27 6.26
C GLU A 112 18.07 -30.78 6.29
N PHE A 113 17.80 -29.67 5.58
CA PHE A 113 16.45 -29.13 5.48
C PHE A 113 15.53 -30.10 4.72
N HIS A 114 15.96 -30.65 3.59
CA HIS A 114 15.17 -31.61 2.82
C HIS A 114 14.86 -32.87 3.64
N GLU A 115 15.87 -33.42 4.32
CA GLU A 115 15.70 -34.59 5.19
C GLU A 115 14.67 -34.34 6.29
N GLU A 116 14.75 -33.18 6.95
CA GLU A 116 13.79 -32.83 8.00
C GLU A 116 12.38 -32.62 7.45
N MET A 117 12.23 -32.02 6.26
CA MET A 117 10.91 -31.86 5.64
C MET A 117 10.29 -33.20 5.27
N LEU A 118 11.08 -34.14 4.73
CA LEU A 118 10.64 -35.51 4.47
C LEU A 118 10.26 -36.23 5.77
N ARG A 119 11.05 -36.08 6.85
CA ARG A 119 10.74 -36.62 8.19
C ARG A 119 9.42 -36.09 8.74
N MET A 120 9.09 -34.83 8.45
CA MET A 120 7.81 -34.19 8.78
C MET A 120 6.64 -34.61 7.86
N GLY A 121 6.86 -35.55 6.93
CA GLY A 121 5.84 -36.02 5.98
C GLY A 121 5.48 -34.98 4.92
N ILE A 122 6.41 -34.08 4.58
CA ILE A 122 6.23 -33.08 3.52
C ILE A 122 6.86 -33.63 2.24
N HIS A 123 6.02 -33.82 1.22
CA HIS A 123 6.49 -34.17 -0.12
C HIS A 123 7.13 -32.96 -0.81
N ILE A 124 8.33 -33.15 -1.37
CA ILE A 124 9.04 -32.16 -2.18
C ILE A 124 8.94 -32.62 -3.64
N PRO A 125 8.21 -31.90 -4.51
CA PRO A 125 8.01 -32.34 -5.88
C PRO A 125 9.28 -32.15 -6.72
N ASP A 126 9.54 -33.10 -7.61
CA ASP A 126 10.61 -33.04 -8.60
C ASP A 126 10.07 -32.45 -9.91
N ARG A 127 10.10 -31.13 -10.00
CA ARG A 127 9.67 -30.30 -11.14
C ARG A 127 10.28 -28.90 -11.00
N ASP A 128 10.12 -28.08 -12.02
CA ASP A 128 10.44 -26.65 -11.92
C ASP A 128 9.54 -25.96 -10.89
N ALA A 129 10.03 -24.86 -10.34
CA ALA A 129 9.23 -24.08 -9.42
C ALA A 129 7.95 -23.58 -10.10
N SER A 130 6.85 -23.48 -9.35
CA SER A 130 5.54 -23.07 -9.86
C SER A 130 5.59 -21.76 -10.66
N TRP A 131 6.44 -20.81 -10.27
CA TRP A 131 6.63 -19.53 -10.96
C TRP A 131 7.44 -19.64 -12.27
N GLU A 132 8.16 -20.73 -12.54
CA GLU A 132 8.83 -20.96 -13.83
C GLU A 132 7.88 -21.59 -14.86
N LEU A 133 6.81 -22.22 -14.39
CA LEU A 133 5.81 -22.88 -15.22
C LEU A 133 4.69 -21.95 -15.69
N GLU A 134 4.60 -20.73 -15.13
CA GLU A 134 3.58 -19.76 -15.53
C GLU A 134 3.85 -19.23 -16.96
N PRO A 135 2.92 -19.42 -17.92
CA PRO A 135 3.09 -18.92 -19.27
C PRO A 135 3.26 -17.39 -19.26
N GLY A 136 4.42 -16.91 -19.72
CA GLY A 136 4.72 -15.49 -19.69
C GLY A 136 5.11 -14.95 -18.31
N ALA A 137 5.59 -15.80 -17.39
CA ALA A 137 6.16 -15.39 -16.09
C ALA A 137 7.23 -14.29 -16.20
N PHE A 138 7.93 -14.25 -17.34
CA PHE A 138 8.95 -13.26 -17.66
C PHE A 138 8.49 -12.21 -18.66
N SER A 139 7.20 -12.19 -19.05
CA SER A 139 6.68 -11.26 -20.06
C SER A 139 6.87 -9.79 -19.64
N GLY A 140 6.71 -9.50 -18.36
CA GLY A 140 7.02 -8.18 -17.77
C GLY A 140 8.50 -7.81 -17.75
N LEU A 141 9.43 -8.77 -17.83
CA LEU A 141 10.87 -8.48 -17.94
C LEU A 141 11.26 -8.00 -19.34
N TYR A 142 10.46 -8.30 -20.36
CA TYR A 142 10.69 -7.84 -21.75
C TYR A 142 10.02 -6.49 -22.04
N GLN A 143 9.09 -6.04 -21.19
CA GLN A 143 8.47 -4.73 -21.31
C GLN A 143 9.29 -3.71 -20.51
N GLN A 144 9.99 -2.83 -21.21
CA GLN A 144 10.51 -1.63 -20.58
C GLN A 144 9.34 -0.86 -19.98
N TYR A 145 9.50 -0.39 -18.74
CA TYR A 145 8.50 0.44 -18.09
C TYR A 145 8.29 1.72 -18.92
N GLN A 146 7.03 2.04 -19.25
CA GLN A 146 6.69 3.06 -20.25
C GLN A 146 5.69 4.11 -19.75
N HIS A 147 5.47 4.20 -18.44
CA HIS A 147 4.49 5.09 -17.84
C HIS A 147 5.15 6.20 -17.02
N CYS A 148 4.60 7.41 -17.07
CA CYS A 148 5.00 8.53 -16.20
C CYS A 148 4.20 8.54 -14.89
N ASP A 149 4.91 8.27 -13.79
CA ASP A 149 4.39 8.17 -12.43
C ASP A 149 4.45 9.48 -11.64
N SER A 150 4.89 10.57 -12.28
CA SER A 150 4.83 11.88 -11.63
C SER A 150 3.39 12.17 -11.20
N GLN A 151 3.21 12.71 -9.99
CA GLN A 151 1.88 13.02 -9.46
C GLN A 151 1.06 13.86 -10.46
N ILE A 152 1.73 14.79 -11.14
CA ILE A 152 1.15 15.61 -12.22
C ILE A 152 1.94 15.37 -13.50
N CYS A 153 1.30 14.79 -14.51
CA CYS A 153 1.88 14.67 -15.84
C CYS A 153 1.56 15.93 -16.66
N LEU A 154 2.61 16.59 -17.16
CA LEU A 154 2.51 17.80 -17.96
C LEU A 154 2.43 17.51 -19.47
N TYR A 155 2.62 16.25 -19.88
CA TYR A 155 2.65 15.90 -21.30
C TYR A 155 1.25 15.77 -21.87
N ASP A 156 0.96 16.56 -22.91
CA ASP A 156 -0.34 16.60 -23.59
C ASP A 156 -0.73 15.27 -24.26
N ARG A 157 0.26 14.49 -24.71
CA ARG A 157 0.05 13.13 -25.26
C ARG A 157 -0.20 12.08 -24.18
N GLY A 158 -0.15 12.45 -22.90
CA GLY A 158 -0.44 11.58 -21.78
C GLY A 158 0.74 10.74 -21.30
N ARG A 159 0.48 9.97 -20.23
CA ARG A 159 1.52 9.33 -19.39
C ARG A 159 2.26 8.17 -20.05
N ASN A 160 1.66 7.52 -21.05
CA ASN A 160 2.23 6.37 -21.76
C ASN A 160 2.99 6.74 -23.04
N ASN A 161 3.10 8.04 -23.35
CA ASN A 161 3.81 8.53 -24.52
C ASN A 161 5.08 9.24 -24.08
N PHE A 162 6.14 9.18 -24.89
CA PHE A 162 7.41 9.85 -24.62
C PHE A 162 8.13 10.15 -25.94
N ALA A 163 9.05 11.11 -25.90
CA ALA A 163 9.93 11.44 -27.01
C ALA A 163 11.29 10.75 -26.85
N ASP A 164 11.98 10.49 -27.96
CA ASP A 164 13.33 9.90 -27.92
C ASP A 164 14.34 10.85 -27.25
N ASP A 165 14.15 12.16 -27.40
CA ASP A 165 14.98 13.21 -26.83
C ASP A 165 14.18 14.40 -26.26
N GLY A 166 14.89 15.31 -25.57
CA GLY A 166 14.29 16.49 -24.97
C GLY A 166 13.61 16.26 -23.62
N GLU A 167 12.65 17.12 -23.30
CA GLU A 167 12.00 17.20 -21.97
C GLU A 167 10.92 16.13 -21.75
N TRP A 168 10.42 15.53 -22.83
CA TRP A 168 9.39 14.49 -22.82
C TRP A 168 9.96 13.08 -22.94
N THR A 169 11.28 12.92 -22.85
CA THR A 169 11.90 11.61 -22.68
C THR A 169 11.52 11.02 -21.34
N LEU A 170 11.15 9.73 -21.34
CA LEU A 170 10.89 8.98 -20.13
C LEU A 170 12.23 8.54 -19.52
N ILE A 171 12.45 8.88 -18.25
CA ILE A 171 13.59 8.41 -17.47
C ILE A 171 13.10 7.46 -16.38
N LEU A 172 13.76 6.32 -16.23
CA LEU A 172 13.43 5.31 -15.22
C LEU A 172 14.26 5.50 -13.96
N CYS A 173 13.71 5.08 -12.82
CA CYS A 173 14.41 5.14 -11.56
C CYS A 173 15.67 4.28 -11.61
N ASN A 174 16.84 4.86 -11.31
CA ASN A 174 18.13 4.19 -11.39
C ASN A 174 18.24 2.98 -10.43
N SER A 175 17.57 3.02 -9.28
CA SER A 175 17.65 1.96 -8.28
C SER A 175 16.74 0.76 -8.54
N CYS A 176 15.49 0.98 -8.97
CA CYS A 176 14.50 -0.11 -9.12
C CYS A 176 14.06 -0.36 -10.56
N GLY A 177 14.20 0.61 -11.47
CA GLY A 177 13.68 0.55 -12.84
C GLY A 177 12.15 0.39 -12.95
N SER A 178 11.43 0.37 -11.83
CA SER A 178 10.00 0.04 -11.75
C SER A 178 9.09 1.26 -11.68
N GLN A 179 9.66 2.46 -11.69
CA GLN A 179 8.96 3.72 -11.83
C GLN A 179 9.64 4.56 -12.91
N GLY A 180 8.88 5.45 -13.54
CA GLY A 180 9.36 6.33 -14.60
C GLY A 180 8.73 7.72 -14.50
N THR A 181 9.42 8.73 -15.01
CA THR A 181 8.88 10.09 -15.13
C THR A 181 9.35 10.74 -16.41
N HIS A 182 8.58 11.67 -16.97
CA HIS A 182 9.14 12.57 -17.99
C HIS A 182 10.08 13.55 -17.31
N LYS A 183 11.16 13.95 -17.99
CA LYS A 183 12.10 14.94 -17.42
C LYS A 183 11.39 16.21 -16.96
N ALA A 184 10.50 16.77 -17.80
CA ALA A 184 9.69 17.94 -17.43
C ALA A 184 8.79 17.70 -16.20
N CYS A 185 8.20 16.51 -16.08
CA CYS A 185 7.24 16.19 -15.00
C CYS A 185 7.91 16.03 -13.64
N SER A 186 9.24 15.90 -13.60
CA SER A 186 10.04 15.89 -12.38
C SER A 186 11.06 17.02 -12.33
N PHE A 187 10.85 18.07 -13.13
CA PHE A 187 11.69 19.28 -13.16
C PHE A 187 13.18 18.99 -13.41
N LEU A 188 13.47 17.93 -14.18
CA LEU A 188 14.82 17.56 -14.57
C LEU A 188 15.26 18.35 -15.80
N GLN A 189 16.55 18.69 -15.85
CA GLN A 189 17.15 19.32 -17.02
C GLN A 189 17.15 18.34 -18.22
N SER A 190 17.05 18.87 -19.44
CA SER A 190 16.94 18.07 -20.67
C SER A 190 18.09 17.06 -20.89
N HIS A 191 19.28 17.34 -20.36
CA HIS A 191 20.47 16.48 -20.45
C HIS A 191 20.64 15.52 -19.26
N CYS A 192 19.74 15.54 -18.29
CA CYS A 192 19.80 14.66 -17.12
C CYS A 192 19.48 13.21 -17.52
N THR A 193 20.29 12.27 -17.05
CA THR A 193 20.16 10.82 -17.31
C THR A 193 19.97 9.99 -16.03
N GLU A 194 20.02 10.62 -14.86
CA GLU A 194 19.85 9.97 -13.57
C GLU A 194 18.61 10.52 -12.85
N TRP A 195 17.80 9.62 -12.30
CA TRP A 195 16.64 9.96 -11.49
C TRP A 195 16.35 8.84 -10.49
N GLU A 196 15.91 9.20 -9.30
CA GLU A 196 15.45 8.26 -8.27
C GLU A 196 13.99 8.55 -7.92
N CYS A 197 13.18 7.49 -7.81
CA CYS A 197 11.81 7.62 -7.34
C CYS A 197 11.77 7.93 -5.83
N GLY A 198 10.64 8.44 -5.35
CA GLY A 198 10.47 8.83 -3.95
C GLY A 198 10.71 7.67 -2.97
N GLU A 199 10.33 6.44 -3.35
CA GLU A 199 10.53 5.26 -2.52
C GLU A 199 12.01 4.88 -2.39
N CYS A 200 12.73 4.83 -3.53
CA CYS A 200 14.16 4.51 -3.54
C CYS A 200 15.00 5.60 -2.89
N SER A 201 14.69 6.87 -3.13
CA SER A 201 15.35 8.00 -2.48
C SER A 201 15.16 7.96 -0.96
N ALA A 202 13.93 7.71 -0.49
CA ALA A 202 13.66 7.55 0.94
C ALA A 202 14.39 6.36 1.55
N ALA A 203 14.47 5.23 0.83
CA ALA A 203 15.23 4.06 1.27
C ALA A 203 16.74 4.34 1.36
N ASN A 204 17.31 5.10 0.42
CA ASN A 204 18.71 5.50 0.44
C ASN A 204 19.05 6.42 1.62
N VAL A 205 18.16 7.37 1.93
CA VAL A 205 18.27 8.24 3.11
C VAL A 205 18.17 7.43 4.40
N ALA A 206 17.21 6.50 4.49
CA ALA A 206 17.06 5.61 5.65
C ALA A 206 18.28 4.69 5.85
N ALA A 207 18.95 4.32 4.76
CA ALA A 207 20.17 3.52 4.77
C ALA A 207 21.46 4.35 4.97
N GLY A 208 21.36 5.68 5.16
CA GLY A 208 22.50 6.56 5.43
C GLY A 208 23.46 6.75 4.24
N ARG A 209 22.99 6.58 3.00
CA ARG A 209 23.85 6.61 1.79
C ARG A 209 23.90 7.97 1.08
N THR A 210 23.09 8.94 1.49
CA THR A 210 23.04 10.28 0.88
C THR A 210 22.75 11.35 1.95
N GLU A 211 23.51 12.45 1.96
CA GLU A 211 23.21 13.62 2.79
C GLU A 211 22.00 14.40 2.21
N ARG A 212 21.12 14.84 3.10
CA ARG A 212 19.88 15.54 2.79
C ARG A 212 20.19 16.93 2.23
N GLN A 213 20.10 17.12 0.91
CA GLN A 213 20.02 18.47 0.34
C GLN A 213 18.56 18.94 0.39
N ASP A 214 18.30 19.93 1.24
CA ASP A 214 16.97 20.52 1.39
C ASP A 214 16.55 21.25 0.10
N VAL A 215 15.54 20.69 -0.57
CA VAL A 215 14.86 21.25 -1.74
C VAL A 215 14.36 22.68 -1.51
N TRP A 216 14.11 23.05 -0.24
CA TRP A 216 13.69 24.39 0.18
C TRP A 216 14.72 25.49 -0.14
N SER A 217 16.01 25.14 -0.21
CA SER A 217 17.10 26.08 -0.55
C SER A 217 16.99 26.60 -1.98
N LEU A 218 16.58 25.75 -2.93
CA LEU A 218 16.47 26.10 -4.36
C LEU A 218 15.18 26.88 -4.68
N VAL A 219 14.10 26.60 -3.93
CA VAL A 219 12.82 27.31 -4.05
C VAL A 219 12.92 28.73 -3.49
N LEU A 220 13.65 28.94 -2.38
CA LEU A 220 13.89 30.27 -1.81
C LEU A 220 14.79 31.15 -2.71
N GLU A 221 15.74 30.57 -3.44
CA GLU A 221 16.56 31.31 -4.40
C GLU A 221 15.74 31.78 -5.62
N SER A 222 14.77 30.96 -6.06
CA SER A 222 13.86 31.31 -7.16
C SER A 222 12.87 32.40 -6.77
N ARG A 223 12.38 32.38 -5.52
CA ARG A 223 11.46 33.39 -4.97
C ARG A 223 12.09 34.77 -4.77
N ARG A 224 13.41 34.84 -4.55
CA ARG A 224 14.17 36.11 -4.53
C ARG A 224 14.23 36.78 -5.90
N ASN A 225 14.11 36.02 -6.99
CA ASN A 225 14.12 36.55 -8.36
C ASN A 225 12.73 37.00 -8.85
N GLU A 226 11.63 36.55 -8.23
CA GLU A 226 10.27 36.95 -8.60
C GLU A 226 9.83 38.30 -8.00
N GLU A 227 10.48 38.81 -6.95
CA GLU A 227 10.17 40.15 -6.40
C GLU A 227 10.55 41.32 -7.34
N LEU A 228 11.15 41.05 -8.51
CA LEU A 228 11.53 42.05 -9.51
C LEU A 228 10.52 42.24 -10.66
N ILE A 229 9.45 41.44 -10.76
CA ILE A 229 8.42 41.61 -11.80
C ILE A 229 7.05 41.60 -11.13
N GLY A 230 6.57 42.79 -10.78
CA GLY A 230 5.33 42.96 -10.04
C GLY A 230 4.06 42.58 -10.82
N GLY A 231 3.02 42.15 -10.10
CA GLY A 231 1.64 42.28 -10.56
C GLY A 231 0.71 41.10 -10.27
N LYS A 232 -0.04 41.22 -9.17
CA LYS A 232 -1.47 40.90 -8.98
C LYS A 232 -2.05 39.62 -9.62
N GLU A 233 -2.34 38.62 -8.78
CA GLU A 233 -3.63 37.92 -8.70
C GLU A 233 -3.63 36.93 -7.52
N ALA A 234 -4.04 37.39 -6.34
CA ALA A 234 -4.23 36.54 -5.17
C ALA A 234 -5.49 36.99 -4.43
N SER A 235 -6.64 36.41 -4.78
CA SER A 235 -7.92 36.77 -4.13
C SER A 235 -8.81 35.58 -3.74
N CYS A 236 -8.43 34.32 -3.95
CA CYS A 236 -9.30 33.19 -3.55
C CYS A 236 -8.65 32.08 -2.71
N ALA A 237 -7.39 32.21 -2.28
CA ALA A 237 -6.71 31.15 -1.53
C ALA A 237 -6.69 31.34 0.00
N ASN A 238 -7.15 32.47 0.52
CA ASN A 238 -6.88 32.86 1.93
C ASN A 238 -7.95 32.46 2.95
N GLU A 239 -9.07 31.85 2.58
CA GLU A 239 -10.13 31.50 3.55
C GLU A 239 -10.04 30.07 4.12
N ILE A 240 -9.05 29.26 3.73
CA ILE A 240 -8.87 27.88 4.23
C ILE A 240 -7.66 27.75 5.18
N SER A 241 -6.95 28.85 5.51
CA SER A 241 -5.71 28.77 6.29
C SER A 241 -5.85 28.83 7.82
N GLU A 242 -7.05 29.05 8.39
CA GLU A 242 -7.16 29.43 9.82
C GLU A 242 -7.61 28.36 10.81
N ILE A 243 -7.85 27.10 10.42
CA ILE A 243 -8.36 26.10 11.39
C ILE A 243 -7.32 25.07 11.83
N TRP A 244 -6.32 24.71 11.02
CA TRP A 244 -5.19 23.88 11.44
C TRP A 244 -3.98 24.25 10.59
N GLY A 245 -2.95 24.84 11.19
CA GLY A 245 -1.76 25.34 10.49
C GLY A 245 -0.86 24.24 9.90
N GLN A 246 -1.35 23.49 8.90
CA GLN A 246 -0.57 22.60 8.02
C GLN A 246 -1.41 22.01 6.86
N HIS A 247 -0.70 21.60 5.79
CA HIS A 247 -1.18 21.28 4.43
C HIS A 247 -2.10 20.03 4.34
N TYR A 248 -3.19 20.11 3.55
CA TYR A 248 -4.04 18.97 3.17
C TYR A 248 -4.41 19.01 1.67
N LEU A 249 -4.53 17.84 1.05
CA LEU A 249 -5.04 17.65 -0.31
C LEU A 249 -6.52 17.28 -0.23
N VAL A 250 -7.41 18.17 -0.68
CA VAL A 250 -8.86 17.93 -0.73
C VAL A 250 -9.21 17.31 -2.08
N VAL A 251 -9.76 16.09 -2.08
CA VAL A 251 -10.17 15.39 -3.31
C VAL A 251 -11.70 15.32 -3.35
N GLY A 252 -12.32 16.22 -4.10
CA GLY A 252 -13.76 16.21 -4.42
C GLY A 252 -14.67 16.87 -3.37
N VAL A 253 -15.49 17.83 -3.82
CA VAL A 253 -16.60 18.42 -3.06
C VAL A 253 -17.85 18.37 -3.92
N ASP A 254 -18.63 17.30 -3.80
CA ASP A 254 -20.04 17.33 -4.14
C ASP A 254 -20.83 17.02 -2.86
N TRP A 255 -21.48 18.05 -2.33
CA TRP A 255 -22.49 18.06 -1.27
C TRP A 255 -22.39 16.97 -0.18
N GLY A 256 -21.69 17.30 0.90
CA GLY A 256 -21.93 16.74 2.24
C GLY A 256 -20.97 15.65 2.73
N VAL A 257 -20.25 14.94 1.86
CA VAL A 257 -19.32 13.86 2.28
C VAL A 257 -18.07 13.84 1.39
N GLY A 258 -16.88 13.83 1.99
CA GLY A 258 -15.59 13.73 1.29
C GLY A 258 -14.61 12.80 2.02
N PHE A 259 -13.56 12.34 1.35
CA PHE A 259 -12.53 11.45 1.94
C PHE A 259 -11.16 12.13 1.95
N ILE A 260 -10.40 11.98 3.04
CA ILE A 260 -9.02 12.49 3.16
C ILE A 260 -8.09 11.34 3.54
N VAL A 261 -6.89 11.31 2.94
CA VAL A 261 -5.82 10.37 3.29
C VAL A 261 -4.69 11.12 4.01
N HIS A 262 -4.30 10.65 5.18
CA HIS A 262 -3.18 11.21 5.95
C HIS A 262 -2.35 10.07 6.58
N HIS A 263 -1.03 10.06 6.38
CA HIS A 263 -0.13 8.97 6.82
C HIS A 263 -0.66 7.55 6.51
N HIS A 264 -1.12 7.30 5.27
CA HIS A 264 -1.72 6.01 4.84
C HIS A 264 -2.99 5.58 5.61
N GLN A 265 -3.70 6.52 6.25
CA GLN A 265 -4.98 6.28 6.92
C GLN A 265 -6.10 7.04 6.22
N TRP A 266 -7.27 6.42 6.10
CA TRP A 266 -8.46 7.02 5.47
C TRP A 266 -9.36 7.70 6.51
N TYR A 267 -9.85 8.88 6.17
CA TYR A 267 -10.74 9.69 7.00
C TYR A 267 -11.96 10.10 6.19
N LEU A 268 -13.15 10.00 6.79
CA LEU A 268 -14.39 10.52 6.23
C LEU A 268 -14.63 11.93 6.79
N LEU A 269 -14.73 12.92 5.91
CA LEU A 269 -15.20 14.26 6.22
C LEU A 269 -16.68 14.37 5.91
N ILE A 270 -17.44 14.78 6.92
CA ILE A 270 -18.84 15.17 6.74
C ILE A 270 -18.94 16.66 7.08
N THR A 271 -19.47 17.45 6.15
CA THR A 271 -19.66 18.90 6.34
C THR A 271 -21.14 19.19 6.51
N TYR A 272 -21.51 19.86 7.61
CA TYR A 272 -22.88 20.34 7.84
C TYR A 272 -22.88 21.86 7.97
N SER A 273 -23.90 22.51 7.39
CA SER A 273 -24.21 23.92 7.64
C SER A 273 -25.29 24.01 8.72
N VAL A 274 -24.95 24.54 9.89
CA VAL A 274 -25.92 24.79 10.98
C VAL A 274 -26.24 26.28 11.00
N CYS A 275 -27.46 26.67 10.62
CA CYS A 275 -27.93 28.04 10.78
C CYS A 275 -28.38 28.28 12.22
N ARG A 276 -27.60 29.06 12.99
CA ARG A 276 -28.01 29.55 14.31
C ARG A 276 -28.65 30.92 14.14
N ALA A 277 -29.97 31.02 14.32
CA ALA A 277 -30.64 32.31 14.44
C ALA A 277 -30.26 32.93 15.80
N LEU A 278 -29.60 34.08 15.78
CA LEU A 278 -29.43 34.93 16.95
C LEU A 278 -30.58 35.95 16.93
N TYR A 279 -31.49 35.86 17.90
CA TYR A 279 -32.53 36.88 18.16
C TYR A 279 -31.95 38.03 18.98
#